data_AF-A0A6H0KQX8-F1
#
_entry.id   AF-A0A6H0KQX8-F1
#
_cell.length_a   1.000
_cell.length_b   1.000
_cell.length_c   1.000
_cell.angle_alpha   90.00
_cell.angle_beta   90.00
_cell.angle_gamma   90.00
#
_symmetry.space_group_name_H-M   'P 1'
#
loop_
_entity.id
_entity.type
_entity.pdbx_description
1 polymer ?
#
loop_
_entity_poly.entity_id
_entity_poly.type
_entity_poly.pdbx_seq_one_letter_code
_entity_poly.pdbx_strand_id
1 'polypeptide(L)' 'MNTKEIEIGLRYRVSGDLANGHYADGTPCIVHEDVVRVIKRVTDTHVICECGRRFIINDNLKIEKF' A
#
# COMPACT_ATOMS: atom_id res chain seq x y z
N MET A 1 -1.72 10.99 6.32
CA MET A 1 -1.00 11.79 5.30
C MET A 1 -1.73 11.64 3.97
N ASN A 2 -1.75 12.66 3.11
CA ASN A 2 -2.30 12.51 1.76
C ASN A 2 -1.31 11.75 0.88
N THR A 3 -1.77 10.87 -0.02
CA THR A 3 -0.88 10.12 -0.92
C THR A 3 -0.07 11.03 -1.86
N LYS A 4 -0.55 12.26 -2.12
CA LYS A 4 0.17 13.29 -2.89
C LYS A 4 1.38 13.89 -2.18
N GLU A 5 1.48 13.73 -0.86
CA GLU A 5 2.58 14.25 -0.04
C GLU A 5 3.67 13.21 0.20
N ILE A 6 3.51 12.01 -0.37
CA ILE A 6 4.48 10.92 -0.24
C ILE A 6 5.71 11.24 -1.09
N GLU A 7 6.86 11.22 -0.46
CA GLU A 7 8.17 11.33 -1.10
C GLU A 7 8.65 9.92 -1.48
N ILE A 8 8.78 9.67 -2.78
CA ILE A 8 9.23 8.38 -3.30
C ILE A 8 10.68 8.11 -2.86
N GLY A 9 10.94 6.88 -2.42
CA GLY A 9 12.25 6.44 -1.95
C GLY A 9 12.45 6.55 -0.43
N LEU A 10 11.51 7.15 0.31
CA LEU A 10 11.55 7.20 1.76
C LEU A 10 10.78 6.05 2.42
N ARG A 11 11.14 5.75 3.68
CA ARG A 11 10.43 4.78 4.53
C ARG A 11 9.23 5.44 5.19
N TYR A 12 8.11 4.72 5.18
CA TYR A 12 6.87 5.07 5.85
C TYR A 12 6.34 3.85 6.59
N ARG A 13 5.59 4.08 7.66
CA ARG A 13 4.64 3.09 8.15
C ARG A 13 3.40 3.16 7.27
N VAL A 14 3.00 2.02 6.73
CA VAL A 14 1.84 1.86 5.85
C VAL A 14 0.95 0.79 6.45
N SER A 15 -0.27 1.18 6.80
CA SER A 15 -1.32 0.29 7.26
C SER A 15 -2.52 0.41 6.32
N GLY A 16 -3.13 -0.70 5.95
CA GLY A 16 -4.28 -0.69 5.05
C GLY A 16 -4.49 -2.00 4.32
N ASP A 17 -5.40 -1.95 3.35
CA ASP A 17 -5.76 -3.09 2.54
C ASP A 17 -4.71 -3.33 1.45
N LEU A 18 -4.21 -4.56 1.36
CA LEU A 18 -3.18 -5.02 0.46
C LEU A 18 -3.78 -5.95 -0.60
N ALA A 19 -3.50 -5.67 -1.87
CA ALA A 19 -3.89 -6.53 -3.00
C ALA A 19 -2.95 -7.74 -3.13
N ASN A 20 -3.34 -8.85 -2.49
CA ASN A 20 -2.54 -10.07 -2.33
C ASN A 20 -2.90 -11.18 -3.34
N GLY A 21 -3.05 -10.79 -4.62
CA GLY A 21 -3.39 -11.72 -5.70
C GLY A 21 -4.88 -12.06 -5.76
N HIS A 22 -5.20 -13.27 -6.22
CA HIS A 22 -6.57 -13.78 -6.35
C HIS A 22 -6.63 -15.21 -5.84
N TYR A 23 -7.80 -15.62 -5.34
CA TYR A 23 -8.11 -17.02 -5.04
C TYR A 23 -8.27 -17.84 -6.34
N ALA A 24 -8.35 -19.17 -6.21
CA ALA A 24 -8.46 -20.07 -7.36
C ALA A 24 -9.75 -19.86 -8.19
N ASP A 25 -10.79 -19.29 -7.58
CA ASP A 25 -12.05 -18.92 -8.23
C ASP A 25 -11.98 -17.54 -8.92
N GLY A 26 -10.84 -16.86 -8.86
CA GLY A 26 -10.64 -15.53 -9.43
C GLY A 26 -11.06 -14.38 -8.51
N THR A 27 -11.57 -14.65 -7.30
CA THR A 27 -11.93 -13.60 -6.34
C THR A 27 -10.67 -12.86 -5.88
N PRO A 28 -10.62 -11.51 -5.87
CA PRO A 28 -9.48 -10.77 -5.35
C PRO A 28 -9.21 -11.11 -3.88
N CYS A 29 -7.95 -11.44 -3.56
CA CYS A 29 -7.52 -11.66 -2.20
C CYS A 29 -7.03 -10.34 -1.62
N ILE A 30 -7.82 -9.75 -0.73
CA ILE A 30 -7.49 -8.52 -0.02
C ILE A 30 -7.24 -8.86 1.44
N VAL A 31 -6.08 -8.44 1.95
CA VAL A 31 -5.71 -8.63 3.36
C VAL A 31 -5.33 -7.30 3.97
N HIS A 32 -5.56 -7.13 5.26
CA HIS A 32 -5.12 -5.92 5.96
C HIS A 32 -3.72 -6.15 6.54
N GLU A 33 -2.77 -5.27 6.24
CA GLU A 33 -1.40 -5.30 6.78
C GLU A 33 -1.03 -3.96 7.44
N ASP A 34 -0.03 -4.00 8.33
CA ASP A 34 0.64 -2.83 8.91
C ASP A 34 2.15 -3.08 8.92
N VAL A 35 2.89 -2.31 8.11
CA VAL A 35 4.31 -2.53 7.83
C VAL A 35 5.08 -1.22 7.71
N VAL A 36 6.38 -1.27 7.98
CA VAL A 36 7.31 -0.16 7.66
C VAL A 36 8.10 -0.52 6.41
N ARG A 37 7.91 0.22 5.31
CA ARG A 37 8.51 -0.06 4.00
C ARG A 37 8.87 1.21 3.25
N VAL A 38 9.80 1.08 2.30
CA VAL A 38 10.11 2.15 1.35
C VAL A 38 9.01 2.23 0.30
N ILE A 39 8.43 3.41 0.08
CA ILE A 39 7.46 3.60 -1.01
C ILE A 39 8.23 3.83 -2.31
N LYS A 40 7.97 2.97 -3.29
CA LYS A 40 8.64 2.99 -4.60
C LYS A 40 7.83 3.72 -5.67
N ARG A 41 6.50 3.65 -5.58
CA ARG A 41 5.60 4.31 -6.54
C ARG A 41 4.23 4.52 -5.91
N VAL A 42 3.57 5.61 -6.28
CA VAL A 42 2.16 5.85 -6.00
C VAL A 42 1.43 5.96 -7.34
N THR A 43 0.26 5.32 -7.45
CA THR A 43 -0.65 5.44 -8.57
C THR A 43 -1.98 6.01 -8.08
N ASP A 44 -2.95 6.19 -8.97
CA ASP A 44 -4.28 6.68 -8.57
C ASP A 44 -5.02 5.71 -7.64
N THR A 45 -4.67 4.43 -7.68
CA THR A 45 -5.36 3.36 -6.96
C THR A 45 -4.51 2.64 -5.92
N HIS A 46 -3.17 2.77 -5.98
CA HIS A 46 -2.28 2.00 -5.12
C HIS A 46 -1.06 2.77 -4.64
N VAL A 47 -0.64 2.45 -3.42
CA VAL A 47 0.71 2.73 -2.90
C VAL A 47 1.54 1.46 -3.02
N ILE A 48 2.63 1.54 -3.78
CA ILE A 48 3.47 0.40 -4.12
C ILE A 48 4.80 0.52 -3.38
N CYS A 49 5.07 -0.46 -2.53
CA CYS A 49 6.31 -0.55 -1.77
C CYS A 49 7.44 -1.15 -2.64
N GLU A 50 8.68 -0.90 -2.24
CA GLU A 50 9.90 -1.47 -2.81
C GLU A 50 9.88 -3.00 -3.02
N CYS A 51 9.21 -3.71 -2.12
CA CYS A 51 9.05 -5.17 -2.11
C CYS A 51 7.91 -5.66 -3.03
N GLY A 52 7.23 -4.77 -3.73
CA GLY A 52 6.11 -5.11 -4.62
C GLY A 52 4.77 -5.24 -3.92
N ARG A 53 4.70 -5.04 -2.59
CA ARG A 53 3.43 -4.88 -1.88
C ARG A 53 2.65 -3.71 -2.46
N ARG A 54 1.35 -3.90 -2.69
CA ARG A 54 0.46 -2.91 -3.30
C ARG A 54 -0.70 -2.66 -2.36
N PHE A 55 -0.63 -1.58 -1.59
CA PHE A 55 -1.72 -1.12 -0.75
C PHE A 55 -2.74 -0.36 -1.60
N ILE A 56 -4.02 -0.64 -1.39
CA ILE A 56 -5.14 0.00 -2.09
C ILE A 56 -5.36 1.38 -1.47
N ILE A 57 -5.58 2.40 -2.31
CA ILE A 57 -5.97 3.73 -1.86
C ILE A 57 -7.48 3.74 -1.64
N ASN A 58 -7.87 3.60 -0.37
CA ASN A 58 -9.25 3.65 0.10
C ASN A 58 -9.29 4.21 1.54
N ASP A 59 -10.46 4.17 2.19
CA ASP A 59 -10.65 4.71 3.54
C ASP A 59 -9.84 3.97 4.64
N ASN A 60 -9.35 2.76 4.35
CA ASN A 60 -8.53 1.98 5.28
C ASN A 60 -7.04 2.33 5.21
N LEU A 61 -6.59 3.10 4.20
CA LEU A 61 -5.18 3.43 4.02
C LEU A 61 -4.71 4.50 5.01
N LYS A 62 -3.70 4.14 5.81
CA LYS A 62 -3.01 5.03 6.74
C LYS A 62 -1.52 5.02 6.43
N ILE A 63 -0.94 6.22 6.32
CA ILE A 63 0.48 6.42 6.04
C ILE A 63 1.03 7.45 7.00
N GLU A 64 2.13 7.08 7.66
CA GLU A 64 2.85 7.88 8.66
C GLU A 64 4.34 7.90 8.34
N LYS A 65 5.00 9.06 8.50
CA LYS A 65 6.46 9.16 8.41
C LYS A 65 7.06 8.37 9.57
N PHE A 66 8.07 7.56 9.27
CA PHE A 66 8.85 6.80 10.25
C PHE A 66 10.14 7.54 10.60
#